data_AF-A0A9D4VRD9-F1
#
_entry.id   AF-A0A9D4VRD9-F1
#
_cell.length_a   1.000
_cell.length_b   1.000
_cell.length_c   1.000
_cell.angle_alpha   90.00
_cell.angle_beta   90.00
_cell.angle_gamma   90.00
#
_symmetry.space_group_name_H-M   'P 1'
#
loop_
_entity.id
_entity.type
_entity.pdbx_description
1 polymer ?
#
loop_
_entity_poly.entity_id
_entity_poly.type
_entity_poly.pdbx_seq_one_letter_code
_entity_poly.pdbx_strand_id
1 'polypeptide(L)'
;MNMTFPYSIVCLDGSLPAYHFHRGYGLGSNSWLIHLEGGGWCGTIRNCIYSKKTWHGSSYFMEKQIPFIGILISKAEENLDFYNWNRVKVRYCDGALFSGDSQNEALLSGCSAGGLSAILHCDEFRELFPRTTRVKCFSDGGLFLDS
;
A
#
# COMPACT_ATOMS: atom_id res chain seq x y z
N MET A 1 12.25 -10.84 -19.56
CA MET A 1 12.91 -11.12 -18.28
C MET A 1 11.88 -11.73 -17.35
N ASN A 2 11.95 -13.04 -17.11
CA ASN A 2 11.04 -13.72 -16.18
C ASN A 2 11.55 -13.48 -14.76
N MET A 3 10.90 -12.60 -14.02
CA MET A 3 11.13 -12.47 -12.59
C MET A 3 10.36 -13.59 -11.89
N THR A 4 11.04 -14.70 -11.62
CA THR A 4 10.55 -15.72 -10.68
C THR A 4 10.69 -15.18 -9.26
N PHE A 5 9.61 -14.60 -8.73
CA PHE A 5 9.48 -14.35 -7.29
C PHE A 5 9.21 -15.71 -6.61
N PRO A 6 9.99 -16.11 -5.58
CA PRO A 6 9.81 -17.40 -4.89
C PRO A 6 8.49 -17.50 -4.11
N TYR A 7 7.71 -16.42 -4.04
CA TYR A 7 6.39 -16.36 -3.44
C TYR A 7 5.44 -15.63 -4.39
N SER A 8 4.30 -16.24 -4.70
CA SER A 8 3.21 -15.56 -5.40
C SER A 8 2.61 -14.51 -4.45
N ILE A 9 2.72 -13.23 -4.81
CA ILE A 9 2.01 -12.15 -4.11
C ILE A 9 0.54 -12.28 -4.50
N VAL A 10 -0.32 -12.50 -3.52
CA VAL A 10 -1.75 -12.75 -3.70
C VAL A 10 -2.56 -12.01 -2.65
N CYS A 11 -3.83 -11.76 -2.96
CA CYS A 11 -4.83 -11.30 -1.99
C CYS A 11 -5.16 -12.40 -0.96
N LEU A 12 -5.95 -12.06 0.07
CA LEU A 12 -6.42 -13.00 1.10
C LEU A 12 -7.10 -14.26 0.54
N ASP A 13 -7.76 -14.17 -0.63
CA ASP A 13 -8.42 -15.30 -1.28
C ASP A 13 -7.53 -16.07 -2.27
N GLY A 14 -6.29 -15.65 -2.49
CA GLY A 14 -5.36 -16.23 -3.47
C GLY A 14 -5.43 -15.62 -4.87
N SER A 15 -6.32 -14.66 -5.12
CA SER A 15 -6.36 -13.91 -6.39
C SER A 15 -5.13 -13.02 -6.56
N LEU A 16 -4.80 -12.66 -7.80
CA LEU A 16 -3.70 -11.73 -8.05
C LEU A 16 -4.06 -10.33 -7.54
N PRO A 17 -3.10 -9.56 -6.99
CA PRO A 17 -3.33 -8.17 -6.60
C PRO A 17 -3.67 -7.32 -7.83
N ALA A 18 -4.32 -6.17 -7.59
CA ALA A 18 -4.77 -5.28 -8.65
C ALA A 18 -4.37 -3.82 -8.39
N TYR A 19 -4.28 -3.05 -9.47
CA TYR A 19 -4.07 -1.61 -9.44
C TYR A 19 -4.85 -0.94 -10.57
N HIS A 20 -5.16 0.33 -10.38
CA HIS A 20 -5.69 1.22 -11.42
C HIS A 20 -4.63 2.23 -11.80
N PHE A 21 -4.52 2.55 -13.09
CA PHE A 21 -3.46 3.38 -13.62
C PHE A 21 -3.99 4.42 -14.61
N HIS A 22 -3.65 5.69 -14.35
CA HIS A 22 -3.79 6.78 -15.31
C HIS A 22 -2.40 7.29 -15.70
N ARG A 23 -2.13 7.26 -17.01
CA ARG A 23 -0.85 7.70 -17.57
C ARG A 23 -0.67 9.21 -17.45
N GLY A 24 0.52 9.63 -17.04
CA GLY A 24 0.92 11.03 -17.00
C GLY A 24 1.20 11.59 -18.40
N TYR A 25 1.29 12.91 -18.49
CA TYR A 25 1.50 13.63 -19.75
C TYR A 25 2.28 14.94 -19.53
N GLY A 26 2.83 15.49 -20.62
CA GLY A 26 3.65 16.71 -20.57
C GLY A 26 4.85 16.54 -19.62
N LEU A 27 5.09 17.56 -18.79
CA LEU A 27 6.17 17.56 -17.80
C LEU A 27 5.99 16.48 -16.71
N GLY A 28 4.75 16.08 -16.40
CA GLY A 28 4.46 15.04 -15.41
C GLY A 28 4.64 13.61 -15.90
N SER A 29 5.01 13.40 -17.17
CA SER A 29 5.15 12.06 -17.77
C SER A 29 6.25 11.19 -17.15
N ASN A 30 7.22 11.79 -16.46
CA ASN A 30 8.28 11.09 -15.72
C ASN A 30 8.08 11.09 -14.20
N SER A 31 7.01 11.75 -13.72
CA SER A 31 6.69 11.84 -12.29
C SER A 31 5.60 10.83 -11.92
N TRP A 32 5.65 10.31 -10.69
CA TRP A 32 4.81 9.20 -10.24
C TRP A 32 4.15 9.51 -8.90
N LEU A 33 2.84 9.31 -8.84
CA LEU A 33 2.04 9.35 -7.62
C LEU A 33 1.43 7.96 -7.43
N ILE A 34 1.93 7.22 -6.43
CA ILE A 34 1.44 5.90 -6.06
C ILE A 34 0.64 6.05 -4.77
N HIS A 35 -0.64 5.73 -4.82
CA HIS A 35 -1.55 5.78 -3.69
C HIS A 35 -1.94 4.36 -3.29
N LEU A 36 -1.73 4.03 -2.02
CA LEU A 36 -2.15 2.77 -1.43
C LEU A 36 -3.58 2.94 -0.88
N GLU A 37 -4.52 2.15 -1.39
CA GLU A 37 -5.87 2.12 -0.86
C GLU A 37 -5.87 1.63 0.60
N GLY A 38 -6.67 2.27 1.46
CA GLY A 38 -6.92 1.76 2.81
C GLY A 38 -8.00 0.70 2.83
N GLY A 39 -7.94 -0.22 3.79
CA GLY A 39 -8.98 -1.25 3.97
C GLY A 39 -9.00 -1.89 5.37
N GLY A 40 -8.31 -1.30 6.34
CA GLY A 40 -8.23 -1.79 7.71
C GLY A 40 -7.35 -3.03 7.87
N TRP A 41 -7.71 -3.91 8.80
CA TRP A 41 -7.12 -5.25 8.93
C TRP A 41 -8.17 -6.24 9.43
N CYS A 42 -7.93 -7.53 9.26
CA CYS A 42 -8.76 -8.57 9.85
C CYS A 42 -8.05 -9.19 11.07
N GLY A 43 -8.55 -8.90 12.28
CA GLY A 43 -7.90 -9.33 13.53
C GLY A 43 -8.23 -10.77 13.98
N THR A 44 -9.15 -11.46 13.31
CA THR A 44 -9.52 -12.85 13.64
C THR A 44 -9.75 -13.66 12.37
N ILE A 45 -9.56 -14.98 12.46
CA ILE A 45 -9.82 -15.92 11.34
C ILE A 45 -11.23 -15.70 10.77
N ARG A 46 -12.24 -15.52 11.63
CA ARG A 46 -13.63 -15.28 11.19
C ARG A 46 -13.76 -14.00 10.37
N ASN A 47 -13.16 -12.90 10.82
CA ASN A 47 -13.20 -11.64 10.09
C ASN A 47 -12.46 -11.75 8.75
N CYS A 48 -11.30 -12.42 8.72
CA CYS A 48 -10.55 -12.62 7.48
C CYS A 48 -11.32 -13.47 6.46
N ILE A 49 -12.05 -14.50 6.92
CA ILE A 49 -12.93 -15.31 6.06
C ILE A 49 -14.07 -14.49 5.46
N TYR A 50 -14.54 -13.46 6.17
CA TYR A 50 -15.54 -12.53 5.63
C TYR A 50 -14.90 -11.56 4.64
N SER A 51 -13.77 -10.95 5.00
CA SER A 51 -13.04 -10.00 4.14
C SER A 51 -12.61 -10.59 2.81
N LYS A 52 -12.18 -11.86 2.76
CA LYS A 52 -11.79 -12.51 1.51
C LYS A 52 -12.93 -12.66 0.48
N LYS A 53 -14.19 -12.46 0.89
CA LYS A 53 -15.37 -12.49 0.01
C LYS A 53 -15.80 -11.08 -0.45
N THR A 54 -15.00 -10.05 -0.18
CA THR A 54 -15.25 -8.67 -0.58
C THR A 54 -14.10 -8.14 -1.44
N TRP A 55 -14.25 -6.94 -2.01
CA TRP A 55 -13.19 -6.30 -2.78
C TRP A 55 -11.94 -5.94 -1.95
N HIS A 56 -12.04 -5.91 -0.61
CA HIS A 56 -10.90 -5.70 0.31
C HIS A 56 -10.13 -6.98 0.65
N GLY A 57 -10.51 -8.14 0.10
CA GLY A 57 -9.77 -9.38 0.28
C GLY A 57 -9.63 -10.22 -0.98
N SER A 58 -10.14 -9.73 -2.12
CA SER A 58 -10.12 -10.44 -3.38
C SER A 58 -10.27 -9.48 -4.56
N SER A 59 -9.39 -9.61 -5.55
CA SER A 59 -9.45 -8.79 -6.76
C SER A 59 -10.59 -9.17 -7.70
N TYR A 60 -11.20 -10.36 -7.53
CA TYR A 60 -12.35 -10.78 -8.31
C TYR A 60 -13.60 -9.91 -8.07
N PHE A 61 -13.68 -9.27 -6.90
CA PHE A 61 -14.79 -8.38 -6.55
C PHE A 61 -14.47 -6.90 -6.77
N MET A 62 -13.29 -6.56 -7.30
CA MET A 62 -12.92 -5.16 -7.56
C MET A 62 -13.53 -4.64 -8.86
N GLU A 63 -13.90 -3.36 -8.86
CA GLU A 63 -14.36 -2.67 -10.05
C GLU A 63 -13.22 -2.53 -11.07
N LYS A 64 -13.52 -2.82 -12.33
CA LYS A 64 -12.54 -2.70 -13.42
C LYS A 64 -12.15 -1.24 -13.70
N GLN A 65 -13.06 -0.31 -13.46
CA GLN A 65 -12.84 1.13 -13.62
C GLN A 65 -13.34 1.84 -12.38
N ILE A 66 -12.56 2.81 -11.89
CA ILE A 66 -12.89 3.62 -10.72
C ILE A 66 -12.60 5.10 -11.01
N PRO A 67 -13.36 6.02 -10.42
CA PRO A 67 -13.00 7.43 -10.45
C PRO A 67 -11.76 7.68 -9.57
N PHE A 68 -10.83 8.46 -10.08
CA PHE A 68 -9.69 8.96 -9.31
C PHE A 68 -10.10 10.26 -8.62
N ILE A 69 -10.05 10.28 -7.29
CA ILE A 69 -10.53 11.39 -6.43
C ILE A 69 -9.42 11.91 -5.52
N GLY A 70 -9.62 13.09 -4.92
CA GLY A 70 -8.63 13.71 -4.01
C GLY A 70 -7.30 13.95 -4.71
N ILE A 71 -6.18 13.59 -4.07
CA ILE A 71 -4.82 13.76 -4.62
C ILE A 71 -4.60 13.07 -5.98
N LEU A 72 -5.44 12.09 -6.31
CA LEU A 72 -5.36 11.37 -7.57
C LEU A 72 -6.17 12.02 -8.69
N ILE A 73 -6.92 13.11 -8.47
CA ILE A 73 -7.77 13.70 -9.51
C ILE A 73 -6.95 14.29 -10.68
N SER A 74 -7.51 14.28 -11.90
CA SER A 74 -6.82 14.72 -13.13
C SER A 74 -7.06 16.18 -13.51
N LYS A 75 -7.84 16.91 -12.72
CA LYS A 75 -8.18 18.30 -13.03
C LYS A 75 -7.16 19.23 -12.38
N ALA A 76 -6.51 20.05 -13.19
CA ALA A 76 -5.54 21.04 -12.71
C ALA A 76 -6.16 22.01 -11.69
N GLU A 77 -7.43 22.38 -11.87
CA GLU A 77 -8.19 23.26 -10.97
C GLU A 77 -8.30 22.72 -9.53
N GLU A 78 -8.31 21.40 -9.37
CA GLU A 78 -8.46 20.72 -8.07
C GLU A 78 -7.14 20.12 -7.57
N ASN A 79 -6.16 19.92 -8.45
CA ASN A 79 -4.88 19.26 -8.17
C ASN A 79 -3.76 19.87 -9.01
N LEU A 80 -3.33 21.07 -8.64
CA LEU A 80 -2.32 21.83 -9.38
C LEU A 80 -0.99 21.07 -9.49
N ASP A 81 -0.67 20.24 -8.49
CA ASP A 81 0.65 19.63 -8.36
C ASP A 81 0.79 18.31 -9.14
N PHE A 82 -0.24 17.46 -9.12
CA PHE A 82 -0.13 16.06 -9.58
C PHE A 82 -1.08 15.69 -10.73
N TYR A 83 -1.91 16.61 -11.24
CA TYR A 83 -2.93 16.29 -12.24
C TYR A 83 -2.39 15.64 -13.53
N ASN A 84 -1.15 15.95 -13.92
CA ASN A 84 -0.48 15.45 -15.12
C ASN A 84 0.57 14.35 -14.83
N TRP A 85 0.71 13.88 -13.59
CA TRP A 85 1.63 12.80 -13.21
C TRP A 85 1.08 11.42 -13.61
N ASN A 86 1.97 10.42 -13.67
CA ASN A 86 1.55 9.02 -13.66
C ASN A 86 0.90 8.70 -12.31
N ARG A 87 -0.38 8.36 -12.31
CA ARG A 87 -1.16 8.15 -11.08
C ARG A 87 -1.57 6.70 -11.00
N VAL A 88 -1.16 6.03 -9.93
CA VAL A 88 -1.44 4.61 -9.67
C VAL A 88 -2.20 4.52 -8.35
N LYS A 89 -3.35 3.84 -8.34
CA LYS A 89 -4.03 3.42 -7.12
C LYS A 89 -3.83 1.91 -6.96
N VAL A 90 -3.01 1.50 -5.99
CA VAL A 90 -2.84 0.10 -5.61
C VAL A 90 -4.05 -0.30 -4.77
N ARG A 91 -4.75 -1.36 -5.18
CA ARG A 91 -5.96 -1.82 -4.50
C ARG A 91 -5.61 -2.67 -3.29
N TYR A 92 -6.34 -2.45 -2.19
CA TYR A 92 -6.12 -3.16 -0.93
C TYR A 92 -6.77 -4.53 -0.96
N CYS A 93 -6.01 -5.59 -0.66
CA CYS A 93 -6.59 -6.94 -0.57
C CYS A 93 -5.85 -7.93 0.35
N ASP A 94 -4.87 -7.46 1.13
CA ASP A 94 -4.00 -8.33 1.94
C ASP A 94 -4.54 -8.58 3.36
N GLY A 95 -5.47 -7.74 3.84
CA GLY A 95 -6.05 -7.88 5.18
C GLY A 95 -5.12 -7.50 6.33
N ALA A 96 -3.93 -6.98 6.02
CA ALA A 96 -2.83 -6.80 6.97
C ALA A 96 -2.08 -5.48 6.75
N LEU A 97 -2.75 -4.42 6.28
CA LEU A 97 -2.15 -3.07 6.13
C LEU A 97 -0.92 -3.03 5.20
N PHE A 98 -0.89 -3.87 4.15
CA PHE A 98 0.28 -4.12 3.29
C PHE A 98 1.50 -4.69 4.03
N SER A 99 1.31 -5.17 5.26
CA SER A 99 2.36 -5.73 6.11
C SER A 99 2.31 -7.24 6.19
N GLY A 100 1.47 -7.94 5.41
CA GLY A 100 1.40 -9.41 5.44
C GLY A 100 2.62 -10.10 4.83
N ASP A 101 3.26 -11.02 5.57
CA ASP A 101 4.11 -12.10 5.06
C ASP A 101 4.05 -13.27 6.06
N SER A 102 4.51 -14.44 5.65
CA SER A 102 4.03 -15.70 6.19
C SER A 102 4.62 -16.12 7.54
N GLN A 103 5.83 -15.74 7.98
CA GLN A 103 6.38 -16.13 9.31
C GLN A 103 7.52 -15.23 9.84
N ASN A 104 7.72 -15.25 11.18
CA ASN A 104 8.82 -14.62 11.94
C ASN A 104 9.04 -13.13 11.67
N GLU A 105 8.06 -12.32 12.05
CA GLU A 105 8.10 -10.88 11.78
C GLU A 105 8.07 -10.02 13.04
N ALA A 106 8.74 -8.88 12.97
CA ALA A 106 8.62 -7.79 13.94
C ALA A 106 8.11 -6.54 13.21
N LEU A 107 7.11 -5.86 13.78
CA LEU A 107 6.52 -4.65 13.21
C LEU A 107 6.75 -3.46 14.12
N LEU A 108 7.41 -2.41 13.61
CA LEU A 108 7.48 -1.09 14.23
C LEU A 108 6.42 -0.18 13.60
N SER A 109 5.38 0.16 14.35
CA SER A 109 4.31 1.05 13.88
C SER A 109 4.21 2.31 14.73
N GLY A 110 3.88 3.44 14.12
CA GLY A 110 3.58 4.68 14.86
C GLY A 110 2.63 5.61 14.11
N CYS A 111 2.00 6.53 14.85
CA CYS A 111 1.05 7.51 14.33
C CYS A 111 1.59 8.94 14.47
N SER A 112 1.33 9.82 13.48
CA SER A 112 1.76 11.22 13.48
C SER A 112 3.28 11.36 13.68
N ALA A 113 3.74 12.09 14.69
CA ALA A 113 5.17 12.15 15.05
C ALA A 113 5.76 10.75 15.33
N GLY A 114 4.96 9.83 15.87
CA GLY A 114 5.35 8.43 16.02
C GLY A 114 5.49 7.68 14.70
N GLY A 115 4.75 8.05 13.65
CA GLY A 115 4.91 7.50 12.31
C GLY A 115 6.22 7.94 11.68
N LEU A 116 6.57 9.22 11.82
CA LEU A 116 7.89 9.72 11.41
C LEU A 116 9.00 9.00 12.18
N SER A 117 8.84 8.81 13.49
CA SER A 117 9.76 8.02 14.31
C SER A 117 9.90 6.57 13.83
N ALA A 118 8.80 5.92 13.45
CA ALA A 118 8.82 4.56 12.89
C ALA A 118 9.59 4.49 11.56
N ILE A 119 9.58 5.55 10.75
CA ILE A 119 10.43 5.66 9.55
C ILE A 119 11.89 5.84 9.95
N LEU A 120 12.18 6.82 10.81
CA LEU A 120 13.55 7.22 11.16
C LEU A 120 14.33 6.12 11.91
N HIS A 121 13.65 5.34 12.75
CA HIS A 121 14.27 4.31 13.58
C HIS A 121 14.08 2.88 13.06
N CYS A 122 13.56 2.72 11.83
CA CYS A 122 13.28 1.39 11.27
C CYS A 122 14.53 0.49 11.20
N ASP A 123 15.65 1.06 10.72
CA ASP A 123 16.90 0.30 10.58
C ASP A 123 17.50 -0.06 11.94
N GLU A 124 17.47 0.86 12.92
CA GLU A 124 17.94 0.60 14.29
C GLU A 124 17.11 -0.50 14.97
N PHE A 125 15.79 -0.43 14.84
CA PHE A 125 14.89 -1.45 15.36
C PHE A 125 15.15 -2.82 14.71
N ARG A 126 15.52 -2.86 13.42
CA ARG A 126 15.86 -4.11 12.73
C ARG A 126 17.09 -4.79 13.33
N GLU A 127 18.09 -4.03 13.76
CA GLU A 127 19.32 -4.58 14.34
C GLU A 127 19.09 -5.24 15.72
N LEU A 128 17.93 -5.04 16.35
CA LEU A 128 17.56 -5.71 17.60
C LEU A 128 17.18 -7.19 17.43
N PHE A 129 16.96 -7.64 16.19
CA PHE A 129 16.50 -8.99 15.90
C PHE A 129 17.51 -9.80 15.08
N PRO A 130 17.52 -11.14 15.20
CA PRO A 130 18.30 -12.00 14.31
C PRO A 130 17.91 -11.79 12.84
N ARG A 131 18.85 -12.04 11.91
CA ARG A 131 18.60 -11.93 10.45
C ARG A 131 17.48 -12.83 9.92
N THR A 132 17.07 -13.83 10.70
CA THR A 132 15.93 -14.71 10.38
C THR A 132 14.57 -14.05 10.63
N THR A 133 14.53 -12.97 11.43
CA THR A 133 13.31 -12.21 11.69
C THR A 133 13.18 -11.10 10.65
N ARG A 134 12.04 -11.06 9.95
CA ARG A 134 11.74 -9.98 9.02
C ARG A 134 11.18 -8.78 9.78
N VAL A 135 11.88 -7.66 9.74
CA VAL A 135 11.42 -6.41 10.36
C VAL A 135 10.67 -5.58 9.32
N LYS A 136 9.48 -5.10 9.69
CA LYS A 136 8.63 -4.20 8.91
C LYS A 136 8.38 -2.94 9.71
N CYS A 137 8.21 -1.82 9.02
CA CYS A 137 7.93 -0.53 9.65
C CYS A 137 6.74 0.14 8.96
N PHE A 138 5.83 0.68 9.77
CA PHE A 138 4.58 1.28 9.30
C PHE A 138 4.39 2.67 9.90
N SER A 139 4.37 3.68 9.04
CA SER A 139 4.14 5.07 9.42
C SER A 139 2.73 5.49 9.08
N ASP A 140 1.90 5.63 10.10
CA ASP A 140 0.54 6.16 9.96
C ASP A 140 0.55 7.69 10.12
N GLY A 141 0.28 8.43 9.04
CA GLY A 141 0.23 9.90 9.10
C GLY A 141 1.54 10.59 9.50
N GLY A 142 2.68 9.92 9.32
CA GLY A 142 4.01 10.42 9.71
C GLY A 142 4.83 11.07 8.60
N LEU A 143 4.27 11.21 7.39
CA LEU A 143 4.95 11.89 6.27
C LEU A 143 4.51 13.36 6.21
N PHE A 144 5.46 14.25 6.41
CA PHE A 144 5.28 15.70 6.30
C PHE A 144 6.07 16.20 5.09
N LEU A 145 5.47 17.08 4.28
CA LEU A 145 6.15 17.72 3.16
C LEU A 145 6.79 19.03 3.67
N ASP A 146 8.04 19.27 3.28
CA ASP A 146 8.71 20.54 3.54
C ASP A 146 8.09 21.60 2.62
N SER A 147 7.62 22.71 3.21
CA SER A 147 6.84 23.76 2.54
C SER A 147 7.60 25.07 2.43
#